data_AF-A0A972WGH0-F1
#
_entry.id   AF-A0A972WGH0-F1
#
_cell.length_a   1.000
_cell.length_b   1.000
_cell.length_c   1.000
_cell.angle_alpha   90.00
_cell.angle_beta   90.00
_cell.angle_gamma   90.00
#
_symmetry.space_group_name_H-M   'P 1'
#
loop_
_entity.id
_entity.type
_entity.pdbx_description
1 polymer ?
#
loop_
_entity_poly.entity_id
_entity_poly.type
_entity_poly.pdbx_seq_one_letter_code
_entity_poly.pdbx_strand_id
1 'polypeptide(L)'
;MVRSAPFLFGLAFLAISSLPATGWAVEIDNAVEYEKCMAEAGRSPGTAYIRALRWRDLGGGNGAAHCVATAMVGMGHYKDAAARLEELAQTARTEPAIRAQILGQATQAWLLADDPVRAEASATAALALDPDSAELWVDRAQAMAARKDYRGALNDLDKAIGLDAGRADAFVFRATAKRYLDDLAGALADIGEALRLNGDHVDGLLERGILHRLTNNPAAARNDWLMILSLEPESEAAAAARRNLEHMDVKTQ
;
A
#
# COMPACT_ATOMS: atom_id res chain seq x y z
N MET A 1 -4.16 9.81 93.56
CA MET A 1 -2.91 10.46 93.13
C MET A 1 -2.20 9.54 92.15
N VAL A 2 -2.29 9.79 90.84
CA VAL A 2 -1.23 9.67 89.82
C VAL A 2 -1.70 10.51 88.64
N ARG A 3 -0.89 11.49 88.23
CA ARG A 3 -1.08 12.41 87.09
C ARG A 3 0.02 12.06 86.08
N SER A 4 -0.30 11.74 84.83
CA SER A 4 0.65 11.61 83.71
C SER A 4 -0.13 11.73 82.39
N ALA A 5 -0.28 12.94 81.84
CA ALA A 5 0.49 13.53 80.73
C ALA A 5 0.09 12.99 79.33
N PRO A 6 -0.54 13.80 78.45
CA PRO A 6 -0.79 13.41 77.06
C PRO A 6 0.45 13.71 76.19
N PHE A 7 0.86 12.73 75.39
CA PHE A 7 1.85 12.90 74.33
C PHE A 7 1.26 13.76 73.21
N LEU A 8 1.81 14.95 73.00
CA LEU A 8 1.57 15.78 71.81
C LEU A 8 2.52 15.32 70.70
N PHE A 9 2.00 14.57 69.72
CA PHE A 9 2.71 14.35 68.45
C PHE A 9 2.59 15.63 67.62
N GLY A 10 3.66 16.42 67.57
CA GLY A 10 3.77 17.56 66.66
C GLY A 10 3.96 17.07 65.22
N LEU A 11 2.93 17.21 64.39
CA LEU A 11 3.04 17.08 62.93
C LEU A 11 3.79 18.31 62.40
N ALA A 12 5.08 18.13 62.06
CA ALA A 12 5.83 19.10 61.30
C ALA A 12 5.29 19.12 59.86
N PHE A 13 4.49 20.12 59.51
CA PHE A 13 4.14 20.44 58.13
C PHE A 13 5.41 20.95 57.42
N LEU A 14 6.06 20.10 56.65
CA LEU A 14 7.02 20.53 55.63
C LEU A 14 6.25 21.28 54.56
N ALA A 15 6.38 22.60 54.53
CA ALA A 15 5.89 23.42 53.43
C ALA A 15 6.69 23.06 52.17
N ILE A 16 6.13 22.20 51.34
CA ILE A 16 6.65 21.95 49.99
C ILE A 16 6.35 23.23 49.20
N SER A 17 7.37 24.09 49.08
CA SER A 17 7.33 25.23 48.17
C SER A 17 7.19 24.71 46.74
N SER A 18 5.98 24.78 46.19
CA SER A 18 5.70 24.50 44.79
C SER A 18 6.42 25.51 43.92
N LEU A 19 7.60 25.13 43.40
CA LEU A 19 8.21 25.84 42.28
C LEU A 19 7.24 25.75 41.09
N PRO A 20 6.94 26.86 40.39
CA PRO A 20 6.18 26.79 39.16
C PRO A 20 6.99 25.96 38.17
N ALA A 21 6.45 24.81 37.75
CA ALA A 21 7.01 24.04 36.66
C ALA A 21 6.86 24.85 35.38
N THR A 22 7.85 25.67 35.04
CA THR A 22 8.00 26.21 33.68
C THR A 22 8.55 25.09 32.80
N GLY A 23 7.75 24.05 32.63
CA GLY A 23 7.98 23.04 31.61
C GLY A 23 7.63 23.67 30.28
N TRP A 24 8.64 24.03 29.49
CA TRP A 24 8.45 24.33 28.09
C TRP A 24 7.99 23.03 27.43
N ALA A 25 6.68 22.87 27.26
CA ALA A 25 6.17 21.84 26.37
C ALA A 25 6.74 22.16 24.99
N VAL A 26 7.65 21.33 24.49
CA VAL A 26 8.14 21.45 23.13
C VAL A 26 6.94 21.21 22.23
N GLU A 27 6.48 22.25 21.56
CA GLU A 27 5.42 22.15 20.57
C GLU A 27 5.96 21.31 19.41
N ILE A 28 5.29 20.19 19.13
CA ILE A 28 5.70 19.29 18.06
C ILE A 28 5.15 19.84 16.75
N ASP A 29 6.07 20.15 15.83
CA ASP A 29 5.71 20.42 14.45
C ASP A 29 5.33 19.10 13.76
N ASN A 30 4.03 18.86 13.67
CA ASN A 30 3.48 17.62 13.13
C ASN A 30 3.74 17.47 11.62
N ALA A 31 3.86 18.56 10.86
CA ALA A 31 4.14 18.47 9.43
C ALA A 31 5.59 18.00 9.22
N VAL A 32 6.53 18.59 9.97
CA VAL A 32 7.94 18.21 9.91
C VAL A 32 8.16 16.78 10.41
N GLU A 33 7.50 16.38 11.50
CA GLU A 33 7.62 14.99 11.98
C GLU A 33 6.98 13.99 11.01
N TYR A 34 5.88 14.34 10.35
CA TYR A 34 5.28 13.51 9.31
C TYR A 34 6.26 13.26 8.16
N GLU A 35 6.85 14.32 7.58
CA GLU A 35 7.80 14.20 6.48
C GLU A 35 9.01 13.33 6.86
N LYS A 36 9.58 13.53 8.04
CA LYS A 36 10.68 12.71 8.55
C LYS A 36 10.28 11.24 8.67
N CYS A 37 9.10 10.99 9.22
CA CYS A 37 8.60 9.65 9.46
C CYS A 37 8.35 8.90 8.14
N MET A 38 7.70 9.54 7.18
CA MET A 38 7.43 8.95 5.86
C MET A 38 8.72 8.71 5.06
N ALA A 39 9.68 9.63 5.11
CA ALA A 39 11.00 9.43 4.49
C ALA A 39 11.81 8.30 5.16
N GLU A 40 11.66 8.09 6.47
CA GLU A 40 12.28 6.99 7.17
C GLU A 40 11.57 5.66 6.88
N ALA A 41 10.24 5.65 6.74
CA ALA A 41 9.45 4.45 6.46
C ALA A 41 9.88 3.76 5.15
N GLY A 42 10.25 4.53 4.12
CA GLY A 42 10.74 3.97 2.86
C GLY A 42 12.16 3.39 2.91
N ARG A 43 12.97 3.75 3.92
CA ARG A 43 14.40 3.35 4.01
C ARG A 43 14.68 2.36 5.13
N SER A 44 14.06 2.57 6.29
CA SER A 44 14.16 1.74 7.49
C SER A 44 12.78 1.68 8.16
N PRO A 45 11.87 0.82 7.65
CA PRO A 45 10.51 0.70 8.17
C PRO A 45 10.46 0.45 9.68
N GLY A 46 11.36 -0.39 10.22
CA GLY A 46 11.43 -0.66 11.66
C GLY A 46 11.79 0.55 12.51
N THR A 47 12.72 1.40 12.04
CA THR A 47 13.06 2.65 12.74
C THR A 47 11.89 3.63 12.70
N ALA A 48 11.28 3.79 11.53
CA ALA A 48 10.12 4.65 11.34
C ALA A 48 8.97 4.25 12.25
N TYR A 49 8.72 2.95 12.40
CA TYR A 49 7.68 2.42 13.29
C TYR A 49 7.89 2.86 14.75
N ILE A 50 9.11 2.70 15.27
CA ILE A 50 9.44 3.09 16.65
C ILE A 50 9.31 4.62 16.83
N ARG A 51 9.79 5.41 15.86
CA ARG A 51 9.60 6.87 15.86
C ARG A 51 8.12 7.24 15.89
N ALA A 52 7.33 6.64 14.99
CA ALA A 52 5.92 6.94 14.81
C ALA A 52 5.11 6.63 16.07
N LEU A 53 5.41 5.51 16.76
CA LEU A 53 4.79 5.19 18.04
C LEU A 53 5.08 6.24 19.11
N ARG A 54 6.34 6.65 19.25
CA ARG A 54 6.72 7.71 20.19
C ARG A 54 6.04 9.04 19.86
N TRP A 55 6.03 9.42 18.59
CA TRP A 55 5.38 10.64 18.12
C TRP A 55 3.88 10.61 18.38
N ARG A 56 3.22 9.48 18.15
CA ARG A 56 1.81 9.27 18.46
C ARG A 56 1.54 9.47 19.95
N ASP A 57 2.34 8.89 20.82
CA ASP A 57 2.18 8.99 22.28
C ASP A 57 2.42 10.42 22.80
N LEU A 58 3.11 11.26 22.02
CA LEU A 58 3.30 12.69 22.27
C LEU A 58 2.24 13.58 21.61
N GLY A 59 1.17 13.02 21.06
CA GLY A 59 0.07 13.78 20.45
C GLY A 59 0.18 13.97 18.94
N GLY A 60 0.96 13.14 18.24
CA GLY A 60 1.16 13.23 16.79
C GLY A 60 -0.08 12.97 15.90
N GLY A 61 -1.19 12.56 16.50
CA GLY A 61 -2.49 12.44 15.84
C GLY A 61 -2.50 11.53 14.61
N ASN A 62 -3.26 11.93 13.58
CA ASN A 62 -3.48 11.14 12.37
C ASN A 62 -2.19 10.89 11.59
N GLY A 63 -1.27 11.86 11.54
CA GLY A 63 0.01 11.72 10.82
C GLY A 63 0.88 10.63 11.44
N ALA A 64 0.95 10.58 12.76
CA ALA A 64 1.68 9.52 13.46
C ALA A 64 1.02 8.15 13.25
N ALA A 65 -0.31 8.07 13.34
CA ALA A 65 -1.04 6.83 13.08
C ALA A 65 -0.85 6.31 11.65
N HIS A 66 -0.85 7.22 10.67
CA HIS A 66 -0.60 6.89 9.27
C HIS A 66 0.83 6.38 9.04
N CYS A 67 1.82 7.04 9.63
CA CYS A 67 3.21 6.58 9.52
C CYS A 67 3.43 5.23 10.21
N VAL A 68 2.78 4.98 11.37
CA VAL A 68 2.80 3.65 12.02
C VAL A 68 2.34 2.59 11.03
N ALA A 69 1.18 2.78 10.39
CA ALA A 69 0.64 1.80 9.46
C ALA A 69 1.51 1.64 8.19
N THR A 70 2.04 2.74 7.65
CA THR A 70 2.93 2.70 6.49
C THR A 70 4.23 1.95 6.80
N ALA A 71 4.84 2.21 7.94
CA ALA A 71 6.03 1.49 8.40
C ALA A 71 5.74 -0.01 8.59
N MET A 72 4.55 -0.38 9.04
CA MET A 72 4.13 -1.78 9.14
C MET A 72 4.01 -2.47 7.77
N VAL A 73 3.54 -1.79 6.73
CA VAL A 73 3.59 -2.30 5.35
C VAL A 73 5.03 -2.61 4.96
N GLY A 74 5.96 -1.67 5.16
CA GLY A 74 7.37 -1.87 4.84
C GLY A 74 8.06 -3.00 5.62
N MET A 75 7.51 -3.41 6.77
CA MET A 75 7.97 -4.56 7.56
C MET A 75 7.27 -5.89 7.19
N GLY A 76 6.33 -5.88 6.25
CA GLY A 76 5.56 -7.05 5.86
C GLY A 76 4.37 -7.39 6.79
N HIS A 77 4.02 -6.50 7.73
CA HIS A 77 2.87 -6.69 8.62
C HIS A 77 1.57 -6.22 7.96
N TYR A 78 1.28 -6.76 6.77
CA TYR A 78 0.25 -6.24 5.87
C TYR A 78 -1.16 -6.25 6.47
N LYS A 79 -1.58 -7.34 7.12
CA LYS A 79 -2.92 -7.47 7.72
C LYS A 79 -3.16 -6.42 8.81
N ASP A 80 -2.19 -6.27 9.72
CA ASP A 80 -2.29 -5.32 10.82
C ASP A 80 -2.18 -3.88 10.31
N ALA A 81 -1.35 -3.63 9.29
CA ALA A 81 -1.25 -2.33 8.65
C ALA A 81 -2.57 -1.92 7.98
N ALA A 82 -3.18 -2.83 7.20
CA ALA A 82 -4.44 -2.59 6.52
C ALA A 82 -5.57 -2.28 7.50
N ALA A 83 -5.72 -3.07 8.56
CA ALA A 83 -6.72 -2.83 9.61
C ALA A 83 -6.53 -1.46 10.29
N ARG A 84 -5.29 -1.03 10.52
CA ARG A 84 -4.98 0.30 11.08
C ARG A 84 -5.30 1.43 10.12
N LEU A 85 -5.09 1.25 8.82
CA LEU A 85 -5.46 2.22 7.80
C LEU A 85 -6.98 2.37 7.70
N GLU A 86 -7.73 1.26 7.73
CA GLU A 86 -9.20 1.29 7.78
C GLU A 86 -9.71 2.03 9.03
N GLU A 87 -9.15 1.73 10.21
CA GLU A 87 -9.49 2.44 11.46
C GLU A 87 -9.15 3.93 11.37
N LEU A 88 -7.99 4.27 10.81
CA LEU A 88 -7.59 5.66 10.62
C LEU A 88 -8.53 6.39 9.68
N ALA A 89 -8.91 5.79 8.55
CA ALA A 89 -9.87 6.39 7.62
C ALA A 89 -11.24 6.65 8.27
N GLN A 90 -11.68 5.77 9.18
CA GLN A 90 -12.94 5.92 9.91
C GLN A 90 -12.88 7.00 11.00
N THR A 91 -11.75 7.10 11.70
CA THR A 91 -11.62 7.96 12.89
C THR A 91 -11.04 9.34 12.60
N ALA A 92 -10.28 9.49 11.51
CA ALA A 92 -9.69 10.74 11.10
C ALA A 92 -10.77 11.76 10.70
N ARG A 93 -10.80 12.89 11.40
CA ARG A 93 -11.58 14.07 11.01
C ARG A 93 -10.83 14.83 9.91
N THR A 94 -10.87 14.30 8.70
CA THR A 94 -10.20 14.86 7.52
C THR A 94 -11.13 14.80 6.31
N GLU A 95 -10.70 15.42 5.21
CA GLU A 95 -11.47 15.50 3.97
C GLU A 95 -11.81 14.09 3.43
N PRO A 96 -12.99 13.90 2.81
CA PRO A 96 -13.39 12.64 2.20
C PRO A 96 -12.33 12.06 1.26
N ALA A 97 -11.72 12.90 0.41
CA ALA A 97 -10.67 12.49 -0.52
C ALA A 97 -9.44 11.90 0.19
N ILE A 98 -9.02 12.48 1.31
CA ILE A 98 -7.88 11.97 2.09
C ILE A 98 -8.24 10.61 2.71
N ARG A 99 -9.46 10.44 3.21
CA ARG A 99 -9.93 9.14 3.73
C ARG A 99 -10.00 8.09 2.62
N ALA A 100 -10.41 8.48 1.41
CA ALA A 100 -10.43 7.61 0.25
C ALA A 100 -9.01 7.11 -0.08
N GLN A 101 -8.01 7.99 -0.07
CA GLN A 101 -6.61 7.62 -0.28
C GLN A 101 -6.08 6.66 0.80
N ILE A 102 -6.43 6.90 2.08
CA ILE A 102 -6.05 5.98 3.18
C ILE A 102 -6.69 4.60 2.97
N LEU A 103 -7.94 4.52 2.50
CA LEU A 103 -8.60 3.26 2.16
C LEU A 103 -8.01 2.60 0.90
N GLY A 104 -7.52 3.37 -0.07
CA GLY A 104 -6.73 2.85 -1.19
C GLY A 104 -5.45 2.16 -0.69
N GLN A 105 -4.72 2.80 0.23
CA GLN A 105 -3.56 2.17 0.87
C GLN A 105 -3.93 0.92 1.66
N ALA A 106 -5.08 0.91 2.36
CA ALA A 106 -5.58 -0.29 3.03
C ALA A 106 -5.89 -1.42 2.03
N THR A 107 -6.46 -1.07 0.87
CA THR A 107 -6.72 -2.01 -0.24
C THR A 107 -5.43 -2.68 -0.70
N GLN A 108 -4.40 -1.90 -1.00
CA GLN A 108 -3.10 -2.42 -1.42
C GLN A 108 -2.46 -3.29 -0.33
N ALA A 109 -2.56 -2.90 0.94
CA ALA A 109 -2.07 -3.71 2.05
C ALA A 109 -2.86 -5.04 2.19
N TRP A 110 -4.18 -5.05 1.96
CA TRP A 110 -4.95 -6.31 1.94
C TRP A 110 -4.60 -7.21 0.76
N LEU A 111 -4.28 -6.66 -0.42
CA LEU A 111 -3.76 -7.44 -1.56
C LEU A 111 -2.42 -8.11 -1.22
N LEU A 112 -1.49 -7.35 -0.63
CA LEU A 112 -0.20 -7.90 -0.16
C LEU A 112 -0.38 -8.96 0.94
N ALA A 113 -1.49 -8.87 1.69
CA ALA A 113 -1.86 -9.86 2.71
C ALA A 113 -2.55 -11.11 2.16
N ASP A 114 -2.73 -11.21 0.83
CA ASP A 114 -3.50 -12.26 0.15
C ASP A 114 -4.95 -12.36 0.66
N ASP A 115 -5.57 -11.21 0.98
CA ASP A 115 -6.98 -11.10 1.37
C ASP A 115 -7.76 -10.21 0.38
N PRO A 116 -8.06 -10.72 -0.82
CA PRO A 116 -8.69 -9.91 -1.86
C PRO A 116 -10.16 -9.57 -1.54
N VAL A 117 -10.80 -10.29 -0.62
CA VAL A 117 -12.17 -9.98 -0.17
C VAL A 117 -12.17 -8.70 0.64
N ARG A 118 -11.24 -8.56 1.60
CA ARG A 118 -11.08 -7.31 2.34
C ARG A 118 -10.57 -6.17 1.48
N ALA A 119 -9.65 -6.45 0.55
CA ALA A 119 -9.17 -5.47 -0.40
C ALA A 119 -10.33 -4.85 -1.20
N GLU A 120 -11.19 -5.67 -1.80
CA GLU A 120 -12.35 -5.19 -2.56
C GLU A 120 -13.33 -4.37 -1.72
N ALA A 121 -13.54 -4.78 -0.45
CA ALA A 121 -14.39 -4.04 0.47
C ALA A 121 -13.80 -2.66 0.82
N SER A 122 -12.50 -2.60 1.12
CA SER A 122 -11.77 -1.35 1.34
C SER A 122 -11.82 -0.43 0.11
N ALA A 123 -11.58 -0.97 -1.08
CA ALA A 123 -11.62 -0.21 -2.33
C ALA A 123 -13.02 0.32 -2.64
N THR A 124 -14.06 -0.48 -2.35
CA THR A 124 -15.46 -0.06 -2.49
C THR A 124 -15.79 1.09 -1.55
N ALA A 125 -15.32 1.03 -0.30
CA ALA A 125 -15.47 2.12 0.65
C ALA A 125 -14.70 3.38 0.20
N ALA A 126 -13.52 3.22 -0.40
CA ALA A 126 -12.73 4.31 -0.95
C ALA A 126 -13.48 5.00 -2.13
N LEU A 127 -13.98 4.23 -3.08
CA LEU A 127 -14.74 4.73 -4.23
C LEU A 127 -16.08 5.39 -3.84
N ALA A 128 -16.67 5.01 -2.71
CA ALA A 128 -17.84 5.70 -2.18
C ALA A 128 -17.52 7.12 -1.68
N LEU A 129 -16.26 7.39 -1.34
CA LEU A 129 -15.77 8.71 -0.91
C LEU A 129 -15.19 9.52 -2.07
N ASP A 130 -14.56 8.86 -3.04
CA ASP A 130 -13.96 9.48 -4.22
C ASP A 130 -14.18 8.62 -5.48
N PRO A 131 -15.34 8.75 -6.16
CA PRO A 131 -15.70 7.92 -7.32
C PRO A 131 -14.97 8.31 -8.62
N ASP A 132 -14.26 9.43 -8.64
CA ASP A 132 -13.57 9.95 -9.83
C ASP A 132 -12.05 9.64 -9.81
N SER A 133 -11.58 8.92 -8.79
CA SER A 133 -10.19 8.45 -8.71
C SER A 133 -9.95 7.20 -9.55
N ALA A 134 -9.24 7.36 -10.67
CA ALA A 134 -8.85 6.24 -11.53
C ALA A 134 -8.04 5.16 -10.80
N GLU A 135 -7.17 5.57 -9.86
CA GLU A 135 -6.36 4.67 -9.03
C GLU A 135 -7.24 3.72 -8.21
N LEU A 136 -8.28 4.23 -7.55
CA LEU A 136 -9.17 3.40 -6.72
C LEU A 136 -9.98 2.39 -7.54
N TRP A 137 -10.32 2.72 -8.78
CA TRP A 137 -10.94 1.77 -9.72
C TRP A 137 -9.96 0.65 -10.10
N VAL A 138 -8.69 0.98 -10.36
CA VAL A 138 -7.64 -0.01 -10.63
C VAL A 138 -7.42 -0.92 -9.41
N ASP A 139 -7.34 -0.36 -8.20
CA ASP A 139 -7.15 -1.13 -6.97
C ASP A 139 -8.30 -2.12 -6.72
N ARG A 140 -9.57 -1.70 -6.93
CA ARG A 140 -10.70 -2.62 -6.82
C ARG A 140 -10.69 -3.70 -7.89
N ALA A 141 -10.31 -3.35 -9.12
CA ALA A 141 -10.20 -4.32 -10.21
C ALA A 141 -9.14 -5.39 -9.91
N GLN A 142 -8.00 -5.01 -9.31
CA GLN A 142 -6.97 -5.95 -8.86
C GLN A 142 -7.54 -6.93 -7.82
N ALA A 143 -8.29 -6.43 -6.83
CA ALA A 143 -8.94 -7.27 -5.83
C ALA A 143 -9.96 -8.25 -6.46
N MET A 144 -10.79 -7.78 -7.40
CA MET A 144 -11.72 -8.65 -8.14
C MET A 144 -10.98 -9.71 -8.96
N ALA A 145 -9.91 -9.33 -9.67
CA ALA A 145 -9.10 -10.24 -10.47
C ALA A 145 -8.40 -11.31 -9.61
N ALA A 146 -7.93 -10.96 -8.41
CA ALA A 146 -7.38 -11.91 -7.44
C ALA A 146 -8.42 -12.94 -6.97
N ARG A 147 -9.70 -12.57 -6.93
CA ARG A 147 -10.84 -13.51 -6.72
C ARG A 147 -11.33 -14.19 -8.00
N LYS A 148 -10.62 -14.00 -9.12
CA LYS A 148 -10.97 -14.50 -10.46
C LYS A 148 -12.26 -13.91 -11.04
N ASP A 149 -12.75 -12.80 -10.50
CA ASP A 149 -13.81 -12.03 -11.13
C ASP A 149 -13.23 -11.08 -12.19
N TYR A 150 -12.79 -11.68 -13.30
CA TYR A 150 -12.18 -10.93 -14.39
C TYR A 150 -13.18 -10.04 -15.11
N ARG A 151 -14.47 -10.39 -15.12
CA ARG A 151 -15.50 -9.54 -15.76
C ARG A 151 -15.78 -8.29 -14.94
N GLY A 152 -15.88 -8.42 -13.60
CA GLY A 152 -15.95 -7.28 -12.70
C GLY A 152 -14.72 -6.38 -12.87
N ALA A 153 -13.53 -6.97 -12.86
CA ALA A 153 -12.28 -6.24 -13.08
C ALA A 153 -12.26 -5.46 -14.41
N LEU A 154 -12.70 -6.05 -15.52
CA LEU A 154 -12.77 -5.35 -16.81
C LEU A 154 -13.64 -4.09 -16.74
N ASN A 155 -14.81 -4.15 -16.10
CA ASN A 155 -15.70 -3.00 -15.98
C ASN A 155 -15.04 -1.84 -15.21
N ASP A 156 -14.36 -2.17 -14.11
CA ASP A 156 -13.65 -1.18 -13.29
C ASP A 156 -12.44 -0.60 -14.03
N LEU A 157 -11.72 -1.41 -14.80
CA LEU A 157 -10.58 -0.96 -15.60
C LEU A 157 -11.00 -0.09 -16.78
N ASP A 158 -12.14 -0.38 -17.40
CA ASP A 158 -12.73 0.50 -18.42
C ASP A 158 -13.11 1.86 -17.83
N LYS A 159 -13.63 1.86 -16.59
CA LYS A 159 -13.91 3.11 -15.87
C LYS A 159 -12.63 3.88 -15.54
N ALA A 160 -11.59 3.20 -15.06
CA ALA A 160 -10.30 3.80 -14.76
C ALA A 160 -9.66 4.45 -16.00
N ILE A 161 -9.61 3.74 -17.13
CA ILE A 161 -9.05 4.22 -18.40
C ILE A 161 -9.88 5.39 -18.94
N GLY A 162 -11.20 5.39 -18.75
CA GLY A 162 -12.06 6.51 -19.12
C GLY A 162 -11.83 7.77 -18.29
N LEU A 163 -11.37 7.63 -17.05
CA LEU A 163 -11.01 8.75 -16.16
C LEU A 163 -9.59 9.26 -16.44
N ASP A 164 -8.64 8.34 -16.64
CA ASP A 164 -7.25 8.64 -16.96
C ASP A 164 -6.68 7.66 -17.99
N ALA A 165 -6.61 8.10 -19.25
CA ALA A 165 -6.06 7.33 -20.35
C ALA A 165 -4.52 7.22 -20.32
N GLY A 166 -3.84 7.91 -19.40
CA GLY A 166 -2.39 7.84 -19.20
C GLY A 166 -1.93 6.69 -18.29
N ARG A 167 -2.87 5.94 -17.69
CA ARG A 167 -2.58 4.81 -16.78
C ARG A 167 -2.13 3.56 -17.51
N ALA A 168 -0.82 3.45 -17.75
CA ALA A 168 -0.21 2.27 -18.38
C ALA A 168 -0.56 0.97 -17.63
N ASP A 169 -0.55 0.99 -16.30
CA ASP A 169 -0.89 -0.14 -15.45
C ASP A 169 -2.36 -0.58 -15.60
N ALA A 170 -3.31 0.35 -15.79
CA ALA A 170 -4.71 0.00 -16.02
C ALA A 170 -4.87 -0.83 -17.30
N PHE A 171 -4.12 -0.48 -18.36
CA PHE A 171 -4.05 -1.32 -19.57
C PHE A 171 -3.40 -2.68 -19.30
N VAL A 172 -2.34 -2.76 -18.49
CA VAL A 172 -1.71 -4.04 -18.10
C VAL A 172 -2.69 -4.94 -17.35
N PHE A 173 -3.40 -4.42 -16.36
CA PHE A 173 -4.39 -5.18 -15.62
C PHE A 173 -5.57 -5.59 -16.52
N ARG A 174 -5.99 -4.73 -17.45
CA ARG A 174 -7.09 -5.06 -18.38
C ARG A 174 -6.67 -6.16 -19.36
N ALA A 175 -5.45 -6.10 -19.86
CA ALA A 175 -4.87 -7.17 -20.66
C ALA A 175 -4.79 -8.49 -19.90
N THR A 176 -4.38 -8.45 -18.63
CA THR A 176 -4.32 -9.62 -17.77
C THR A 176 -5.71 -10.26 -17.61
N ALA A 177 -6.73 -9.46 -17.32
CA ALA A 177 -8.11 -9.92 -17.21
C ALA A 177 -8.63 -10.49 -18.55
N LYS A 178 -8.37 -9.82 -19.68
CA LYS A 178 -8.70 -10.32 -21.03
C LYS A 178 -8.03 -11.65 -21.35
N ARG A 179 -6.74 -11.79 -20.99
CA ARG A 179 -5.99 -13.05 -21.15
C ARG A 179 -6.65 -14.20 -20.40
N TYR A 180 -7.09 -13.98 -19.16
CA TYR A 180 -7.82 -15.00 -18.39
C TYR A 180 -9.22 -15.32 -18.95
N LEU A 181 -9.79 -14.41 -19.74
CA LEU A 181 -11.04 -14.59 -20.47
C LEU A 181 -10.83 -15.10 -21.91
N ASP A 182 -9.61 -15.51 -22.25
CA ASP A 182 -9.20 -16.02 -23.57
C ASP A 182 -9.28 -14.99 -24.73
N ASP A 183 -9.42 -13.70 -24.42
CA ASP A 183 -9.28 -12.61 -25.40
C ASP A 183 -7.80 -12.21 -25.56
N LEU A 184 -7.02 -13.10 -26.17
CA LEU A 184 -5.58 -12.88 -26.37
C LEU A 184 -5.28 -11.70 -27.31
N ALA A 185 -6.15 -11.45 -28.30
CA ALA A 185 -5.98 -10.36 -29.25
C ALA A 185 -6.22 -9.00 -28.58
N GLY A 186 -7.31 -8.88 -27.81
CA GLY A 186 -7.59 -7.67 -27.04
C GLY A 186 -6.56 -7.44 -25.93
N ALA A 187 -6.04 -8.51 -25.32
CA ALA A 187 -4.95 -8.41 -24.35
C ALA A 187 -3.66 -7.87 -24.98
N LEU A 188 -3.25 -8.38 -26.14
CA LEU A 188 -2.07 -7.86 -26.86
C LEU A 188 -2.23 -6.39 -27.27
N ALA A 189 -3.44 -5.97 -27.67
CA ALA A 189 -3.72 -4.57 -28.00
C ALA A 189 -3.55 -3.66 -26.77
N ASP A 190 -4.10 -4.06 -25.61
CA ASP A 190 -3.96 -3.30 -24.37
C ASP A 190 -2.50 -3.23 -23.88
N ILE A 191 -1.75 -4.32 -23.96
CA ILE A 191 -0.31 -4.32 -23.64
C ILE A 191 0.49 -3.43 -24.61
N GLY A 192 0.11 -3.40 -25.88
CA GLY A 192 0.69 -2.49 -26.86
C GLY A 192 0.52 -1.03 -26.43
N GLU A 193 -0.66 -0.66 -25.93
CA GLU A 193 -0.93 0.68 -25.43
C GLU A 193 -0.20 0.97 -24.12
N ALA A 194 -0.18 0.03 -23.17
CA ALA A 194 0.59 0.15 -21.92
C ALA A 194 2.07 0.45 -22.18
N LEU A 195 2.70 -0.30 -23.10
CA LEU A 195 4.11 -0.13 -23.44
C LEU A 195 4.36 1.07 -24.36
N ARG A 196 3.34 1.59 -25.05
CA ARG A 196 3.42 2.89 -25.73
C ARG A 196 3.47 4.04 -24.73
N LEU A 197 2.69 3.94 -23.64
CA LEU A 197 2.66 4.92 -22.55
C LEU A 197 3.92 4.85 -21.68
N ASN A 198 4.38 3.64 -21.37
CA ASN A 198 5.60 3.38 -20.61
C ASN A 198 6.33 2.15 -21.18
N GLY A 199 7.34 2.38 -22.02
CA GLY A 199 8.10 1.32 -22.70
C GLY A 199 8.90 0.41 -21.77
N ASP A 200 9.21 0.88 -20.56
CA ASP A 200 10.01 0.15 -19.57
C ASP A 200 9.13 -0.48 -18.47
N HIS A 201 7.80 -0.53 -18.67
CA HIS A 201 6.88 -1.11 -17.70
C HIS A 201 7.09 -2.63 -17.58
N VAL A 202 7.76 -3.07 -16.51
CA VAL A 202 8.18 -4.48 -16.34
C VAL A 202 7.01 -5.46 -16.30
N ASP A 203 5.89 -5.13 -15.65
CA ASP A 203 4.69 -5.99 -15.67
C ASP A 203 4.04 -6.06 -17.05
N GLY A 204 4.05 -4.96 -17.80
CA GLY A 204 3.58 -4.93 -19.18
C GLY A 204 4.44 -5.80 -20.10
N LEU A 205 5.77 -5.76 -19.94
CA LEU A 205 6.69 -6.64 -20.64
C LEU A 205 6.49 -8.11 -20.23
N LEU A 206 6.25 -8.38 -18.94
CA LEU A 206 6.02 -9.73 -18.44
C LEU A 206 4.75 -10.32 -19.07
N GLU A 207 3.65 -9.57 -19.05
CA GLU A 207 2.38 -9.96 -19.65
C GLU A 207 2.49 -10.08 -21.18
N ARG A 208 3.23 -9.20 -21.86
CA ARG A 208 3.49 -9.34 -23.29
C ARG A 208 4.22 -10.64 -23.60
N GLY A 209 5.25 -10.97 -22.81
CA GLY A 209 5.99 -12.21 -23.00
C GLY A 209 5.12 -13.45 -22.77
N ILE A 210 4.23 -13.41 -21.77
CA ILE A 210 3.24 -14.48 -21.54
C ILE A 210 2.31 -14.62 -22.75
N LEU A 211 1.76 -13.52 -23.25
CA LEU A 211 0.88 -13.51 -24.42
C LEU A 211 1.59 -14.03 -25.66
N HIS A 212 2.81 -13.58 -25.94
CA HIS A 212 3.61 -14.06 -27.06
C HIS A 212 3.87 -15.57 -26.98
N ARG A 213 4.15 -16.12 -25.80
CA ARG A 213 4.28 -17.57 -25.63
C ARG A 213 2.96 -18.28 -25.94
N LEU A 214 1.83 -17.77 -25.44
CA LEU A 214 0.51 -18.34 -25.68
C LEU A 214 0.10 -18.30 -27.16
N THR A 215 0.51 -17.26 -27.89
CA THR A 215 0.25 -17.10 -29.33
C THR A 215 1.36 -17.69 -30.21
N ASN A 216 2.11 -18.69 -29.71
CA ASN A 216 3.15 -19.41 -30.44
C ASN A 216 4.28 -18.52 -31.01
N ASN A 217 4.68 -17.47 -30.29
CA ASN A 217 5.82 -16.62 -30.58
C ASN A 217 6.85 -16.62 -29.43
N PRO A 218 7.51 -17.76 -29.15
CA PRO A 218 8.44 -17.89 -28.03
C PRO A 218 9.69 -17.00 -28.17
N ALA A 219 10.11 -16.66 -29.39
CA ALA A 219 11.26 -15.78 -29.60
C ALA A 219 10.97 -14.35 -29.09
N ALA A 220 9.80 -13.81 -29.41
CA ALA A 220 9.38 -12.51 -28.88
C ALA A 220 9.21 -12.56 -27.35
N ALA A 221 8.61 -13.64 -26.82
CA ALA A 221 8.49 -13.83 -25.38
C ALA A 221 9.84 -13.80 -24.64
N ARG A 222 10.85 -14.51 -25.17
CA ARG A 222 12.21 -14.48 -24.62
C ARG A 222 12.79 -13.07 -24.60
N ASN A 223 12.62 -12.30 -25.68
CA ASN A 223 13.16 -10.94 -25.75
C ASN A 223 12.56 -10.04 -24.67
N ASP A 224 11.25 -10.11 -24.44
CA ASP A 224 10.57 -9.34 -23.41
C ASP A 224 11.08 -9.70 -22.01
N TRP A 225 11.23 -10.99 -21.73
CA TRP A 225 11.73 -11.43 -20.43
C TRP A 225 13.19 -11.08 -20.20
N LEU A 226 14.04 -11.12 -21.23
CA LEU A 226 15.42 -10.65 -21.12
C LEU A 226 15.49 -9.13 -20.89
N MET A 227 14.58 -8.35 -21.49
CA MET A 227 14.50 -6.91 -21.23
C MET A 227 14.17 -6.62 -19.76
N ILE A 228 13.24 -7.35 -19.14
CA ILE A 228 12.93 -7.24 -17.71
C ILE A 228 14.18 -7.46 -16.85
N LEU A 229 14.99 -8.49 -17.17
CA LEU A 229 16.23 -8.78 -16.44
C LEU A 229 17.28 -7.68 -16.57
N SER A 230 17.24 -6.89 -17.65
CA SER A 230 18.13 -5.75 -17.84
C SER A 230 17.64 -4.49 -17.12
N LEU A 231 16.33 -4.29 -17.01
CA LEU A 231 15.73 -3.10 -16.39
C LEU A 231 15.74 -3.20 -14.87
N GLU A 232 15.23 -4.31 -14.33
CA GLU A 232 15.03 -4.49 -12.89
C GLU A 232 15.39 -5.93 -12.46
N PRO A 233 16.69 -6.29 -12.38
CA PRO A 233 17.13 -7.66 -12.16
C PRO A 233 16.63 -8.31 -10.85
N GLU A 234 16.34 -7.50 -9.84
CA GLU A 234 15.93 -7.92 -8.50
C GLU A 234 14.41 -7.86 -8.26
N SER A 235 13.60 -7.49 -9.27
CA SER A 235 12.14 -7.39 -9.10
C SER A 235 11.44 -8.75 -9.12
N GLU A 236 10.20 -8.79 -8.63
CA GLU A 236 9.33 -9.97 -8.74
C GLU A 236 9.06 -10.35 -10.21
N ALA A 237 8.90 -9.35 -11.07
CA ALA A 237 8.76 -9.53 -12.51
C ALA A 237 10.00 -10.20 -13.10
N ALA A 238 11.22 -9.82 -12.69
CA ALA A 238 12.45 -10.49 -13.09
C ALA A 238 12.53 -11.93 -12.57
N ALA A 239 12.08 -12.20 -11.34
CA ALA A 239 11.98 -13.57 -10.84
C ALA A 239 11.00 -14.42 -11.67
N ALA A 240 9.87 -13.86 -12.08
CA ALA A 240 8.91 -14.52 -12.98
C ALA A 240 9.49 -14.72 -14.39
N ALA A 241 10.20 -13.73 -14.93
CA ALA A 241 10.88 -13.80 -16.22
C ALA A 241 11.91 -14.95 -16.24
N ARG A 242 12.73 -15.09 -15.19
CA ARG A 242 13.68 -16.21 -15.04
C ARG A 242 12.98 -17.57 -15.10
N ARG A 243 11.92 -17.77 -14.31
CA ARG A 243 11.15 -19.03 -14.31
C ARG A 243 10.58 -19.37 -15.69
N ASN A 244 10.05 -18.36 -16.40
CA ASN A 244 9.52 -18.55 -17.74
C ASN A 244 10.60 -18.92 -18.76
N LEU A 245 11.78 -18.29 -18.69
CA LEU A 245 12.94 -18.62 -19.53
C LEU A 245 13.44 -20.04 -19.26
N GLU A 246 13.59 -20.42 -17.98
CA GLU A 246 13.98 -21.77 -17.57
C GLU A 246 13.03 -22.83 -18.15
N HIS A 247 11.71 -22.64 -18.04
CA HIS A 247 10.72 -23.54 -18.62
C HIS A 247 10.82 -23.67 -20.14
N MET A 248 11.29 -22.65 -20.85
CA MET A 248 11.51 -22.72 -22.29
C MET A 248 12.83 -23.39 -22.69
N ASP A 249 13.85 -23.29 -21.85
CA ASP A 249 15.19 -23.84 -22.11
C ASP A 249 15.32 -25.30 -21.69
N VAL A 250 14.48 -25.75 -20.75
CA VAL A 250 14.31 -27.18 -20.45
C VAL A 250 13.52 -27.82 -21.60
N LYS A 251 14.22 -28.17 -22.69
CA LYS A 251 13.68 -29.11 -23.67
C LYS A 251 13.44 -30.46 -22.97
N THR A 252 12.18 -30.90 -23.03
CA THR A 252 11.74 -32.30 -23.03
C THR A 252 12.84 -33.22 -23.56
N GLN A 253 13.40 -34.05 -22.66
CA GLN A 253 13.97 -35.33 -23.05
C GLN A 253 12.85 -36.28 -23.47
#